data_AF-A0ABD1IC80-F1
#
_entry.id   AF-A0ABD1IC80-F1
#
_cell.length_a   1.000
_cell.length_b   1.000
_cell.length_c   1.000
_cell.angle_alpha   90.00
_cell.angle_beta   90.00
_cell.angle_gamma   90.00
#
_symmetry.space_group_name_H-M   'P 1'
#
loop_
_entity.id
_entity.type
_entity.pdbx_description
1 polymer ?
#
loop_
_entity_poly.entity_id
_entity_poly.type
_entity_poly.pdbx_seq_one_letter_code
_entity_poly.pdbx_strand_id
1 'polypeptide(L)'
;MTLTTILALTLSLSSAAAMSQDIAAAAQEMQKANYFTFVMLLNMAPPEAFNGGNITFLMPNDRTLAGAAGGATVLDFLLRQSIPSALLFDHLERFPTGSMIPASKPGFMYKVSNGGRRRYFLGNVRVTSPNICTRGYSVRCHGVDGVAEPVMVPRPDIPPAPTCGGNVPPPPQPVVQVSRQKSSSSVEVVDFAMVLTVIMIYMVNLFV
;
A
#
# COMPACT_ATOMS: atom_id res chain seq x y z
N MET A 1 11.65 -22.58 -29.94
CA MET A 1 11.60 -21.50 -28.93
C MET A 1 10.36 -20.60 -29.04
N THR A 2 9.45 -20.81 -30.01
CA THR A 2 8.27 -19.97 -30.23
C THR A 2 6.99 -20.47 -29.54
N LEU A 3 6.84 -21.79 -29.33
CA LEU A 3 5.66 -22.36 -28.68
C LEU A 3 5.62 -22.05 -27.17
N THR A 4 6.79 -22.03 -26.52
CA THR A 4 6.94 -21.71 -25.09
C THR A 4 6.67 -20.24 -24.80
N THR A 5 7.03 -19.33 -25.70
CA THR A 5 6.77 -17.89 -25.54
C THR A 5 5.30 -17.53 -25.77
N ILE A 6 4.63 -18.18 -26.73
CA ILE A 6 3.18 -18.01 -26.94
C ILE A 6 2.40 -18.54 -25.73
N LEU A 7 2.76 -19.70 -25.19
CA LEU A 7 2.12 -20.25 -24.00
C LEU A 7 2.31 -19.34 -22.77
N ALA A 8 3.51 -18.80 -22.56
CA ALA A 8 3.78 -17.85 -21.48
C ALA A 8 2.96 -16.55 -21.60
N LEU A 9 2.86 -15.95 -22.80
CA LEU A 9 2.05 -14.75 -23.02
C LEU A 9 0.56 -14.99 -22.73
N THR A 10 0.02 -16.13 -23.17
CA THR A 10 -1.40 -16.47 -22.94
C THR A 10 -1.72 -16.67 -21.45
N LEU A 11 -0.81 -17.30 -20.69
CA LEU A 11 -0.92 -17.46 -19.25
C LEU A 11 -0.90 -16.11 -18.51
N SER A 12 0.02 -15.22 -18.87
CA SER A 12 0.13 -13.89 -18.25
C SER A 12 -1.09 -13.01 -18.51
N LEU A 13 -1.66 -13.06 -19.71
CA LEU A 13 -2.86 -12.28 -20.04
C LEU A 13 -4.09 -12.82 -19.29
N SER A 14 -4.23 -14.15 -19.18
CA SER A 14 -5.31 -14.78 -18.43
C SER A 14 -5.24 -14.47 -16.93
N SER A 15 -4.04 -14.44 -16.33
CA SER A 15 -3.88 -14.13 -14.91
C SER A 15 -4.17 -12.66 -14.62
N ALA A 16 -3.74 -11.75 -15.50
CA ALA A 16 -4.03 -10.32 -15.37
C ALA A 16 -5.54 -10.04 -15.48
N ALA A 17 -6.24 -10.71 -16.41
CA ALA A 17 -7.69 -10.58 -16.53
C ALA A 17 -8.44 -11.12 -15.30
N ALA A 18 -8.04 -12.28 -14.77
CA ALA A 18 -8.63 -12.84 -13.55
C ALA A 18 -8.38 -11.93 -12.33
N MET A 19 -7.20 -11.34 -12.23
CA MET A 19 -6.85 -10.38 -11.18
C MET A 19 -7.67 -9.10 -11.26
N SER A 20 -7.87 -8.56 -12.46
CA SER A 20 -8.74 -7.41 -12.67
C SER A 20 -10.18 -7.70 -12.22
N GLN A 21 -10.69 -8.89 -12.51
CA GLN A 21 -12.00 -9.34 -12.03
C GLN A 21 -12.06 -9.51 -10.51
N ASP A 22 -11.02 -10.08 -9.89
CA ASP A 22 -10.92 -10.23 -8.44
C ASP A 22 -10.87 -8.86 -7.74
N ILE A 23 -10.15 -7.88 -8.29
CA ILE A 23 -10.10 -6.51 -7.77
C ILE A 23 -11.47 -5.83 -7.90
N ALA A 24 -12.16 -6.00 -9.03
CA ALA A 24 -13.50 -5.44 -9.22
C ALA A 24 -14.52 -6.07 -8.25
N ALA A 25 -14.46 -7.39 -8.04
CA ALA A 25 -15.31 -8.09 -7.08
C ALA A 25 -15.03 -7.63 -5.65
N ALA A 26 -13.74 -7.51 -5.30
CA ALA A 26 -13.30 -7.01 -4.00
C ALA A 26 -13.80 -5.58 -3.77
N ALA A 27 -13.70 -4.68 -4.74
CA ALA A 27 -14.21 -3.31 -4.63
C ALA A 27 -15.72 -3.27 -4.32
N GLN A 28 -16.51 -4.15 -4.94
CA GLN A 28 -17.94 -4.26 -4.61
C GLN A 28 -18.18 -4.77 -3.18
N GLU A 29 -17.40 -5.74 -2.71
CA GLU A 29 -17.49 -6.25 -1.33
C GLU A 29 -17.08 -5.17 -0.32
N MET A 30 -16.03 -4.39 -0.60
CA MET A 30 -15.58 -3.26 0.20
C MET A 30 -16.66 -2.16 0.31
N GLN A 31 -17.30 -1.80 -0.81
CA GLN A 31 -18.40 -0.82 -0.81
C GLN A 31 -19.59 -1.30 0.03
N LYS A 32 -20.00 -2.56 -0.11
CA LYS A 32 -21.08 -3.16 0.71
C LYS A 32 -20.74 -3.17 2.20
N ALA A 33 -19.46 -3.18 2.55
CA ALA A 33 -18.97 -3.13 3.92
C ALA A 33 -18.69 -1.69 4.42
N ASN A 34 -19.07 -0.66 3.66
CA ASN A 34 -18.87 0.77 3.99
C ASN A 34 -17.41 1.25 4.03
N TYR A 35 -16.56 0.76 3.12
CA TYR A 35 -15.19 1.25 2.89
C TYR A 35 -15.10 2.06 1.59
N PHE A 36 -15.95 3.07 1.43
CA PHE A 36 -16.09 3.81 0.16
C PHE A 36 -14.85 4.61 -0.18
N THR A 37 -14.25 5.28 0.80
CA THR A 37 -13.04 6.09 0.59
C THR A 37 -11.87 5.22 0.15
N PHE A 38 -11.72 4.04 0.76
CA PHE A 38 -10.65 3.10 0.37
C PHE A 38 -10.80 2.62 -1.08
N VAL A 39 -12.03 2.30 -1.49
CA VAL A 39 -12.33 1.90 -2.89
C VAL A 39 -12.04 3.03 -3.87
N MET A 40 -12.35 4.26 -3.48
CA MET A 40 -12.04 5.42 -4.31
C MET A 40 -10.52 5.61 -4.46
N LEU A 41 -9.74 5.43 -3.38
CA LEU A 41 -8.28 5.42 -3.45
C LEU A 41 -7.77 4.32 -4.40
N LEU A 42 -8.33 3.11 -4.28
CA LEU A 42 -7.98 1.97 -5.12
C LEU A 42 -8.21 2.27 -6.62
N ASN A 43 -9.32 2.92 -6.98
CA ASN A 43 -9.65 3.26 -8.37
C ASN A 43 -8.77 4.36 -8.98
N MET A 44 -8.06 5.13 -8.16
CA MET A 44 -7.12 6.15 -8.64
C MET A 44 -5.69 5.61 -8.79
N ALA A 45 -5.41 4.43 -8.24
CA ALA A 45 -4.13 3.79 -8.47
C ALA A 45 -4.05 3.26 -9.90
N PRO A 46 -2.85 3.20 -10.50
CA PRO A 46 -2.66 2.55 -11.78
C PRO A 46 -3.18 1.11 -11.73
N PRO A 47 -3.98 0.65 -12.71
CA PRO A 47 -4.49 -0.73 -12.72
C PRO A 47 -3.39 -1.78 -12.59
N GLU A 48 -2.20 -1.47 -13.09
CA GLU A 48 -1.02 -2.33 -13.08
C GLU A 48 -0.35 -2.44 -11.70
N ALA A 49 -0.67 -1.55 -10.77
CA ALA A 49 -0.07 -1.50 -9.44
C ALA A 49 -0.26 -2.79 -8.64
N PHE A 50 -1.34 -3.51 -8.92
CA PHE A 50 -1.72 -4.73 -8.20
C PHE A 50 -1.73 -5.98 -9.09
N ASN A 51 -1.41 -5.85 -10.38
CA ASN A 51 -1.46 -6.93 -11.38
C ASN A 51 -0.40 -8.05 -11.18
N GLY A 52 0.41 -7.96 -10.12
CA GLY A 52 1.59 -8.79 -9.89
C GLY A 52 1.40 -10.01 -9.00
N GLY A 53 0.21 -10.26 -8.43
CA GLY A 53 -0.02 -11.44 -7.61
C GLY A 53 -0.94 -11.21 -6.41
N ASN A 54 -1.07 -12.25 -5.58
CA ASN A 54 -1.96 -12.26 -4.44
C ASN A 54 -1.74 -11.04 -3.52
N ILE A 55 -2.83 -10.45 -3.04
CA ILE A 55 -2.81 -9.25 -2.21
C ILE A 55 -3.84 -9.31 -1.09
N THR A 56 -3.49 -8.75 0.05
CA THR A 56 -4.43 -8.47 1.14
C THR A 56 -4.45 -6.98 1.44
N PHE A 57 -5.60 -6.35 1.35
CA PHE A 57 -5.78 -4.95 1.75
C PHE A 57 -6.11 -4.82 3.24
N LEU A 58 -5.43 -3.91 3.92
CA LEU A 58 -5.76 -3.44 5.26
C LEU A 58 -6.51 -2.13 5.09
N MET A 59 -7.80 -2.12 5.40
CA MET A 59 -8.71 -1.03 5.03
C MET A 59 -9.12 -0.24 6.27
N PRO A 60 -8.56 0.96 6.49
CA PRO A 60 -9.10 1.88 7.47
C PRO A 60 -10.50 2.32 7.02
N ASN A 61 -11.41 2.55 7.97
CA ASN A 61 -12.74 3.06 7.64
C ASN A 61 -12.68 4.52 7.16
N ASP A 62 -13.76 5.00 6.56
CA ASP A 62 -13.83 6.33 5.94
C ASP A 62 -13.54 7.47 6.93
N ARG A 63 -13.93 7.32 8.21
CA ARG A 63 -13.63 8.30 9.26
C ARG A 63 -12.15 8.35 9.61
N THR A 64 -11.49 7.20 9.69
CA THR A 64 -10.05 7.10 9.92
C THR A 64 -9.26 7.71 8.75
N LEU A 65 -9.72 7.49 7.51
CA LEU A 65 -9.08 8.05 6.32
C LEU A 65 -9.23 9.57 6.22
N ALA A 66 -10.38 10.12 6.59
CA ALA A 66 -10.60 11.58 6.56
C ALA A 66 -9.65 12.35 7.49
N GLY A 67 -9.21 11.74 8.59
CA GLY A 67 -8.23 12.31 9.52
C GLY A 67 -6.77 11.96 9.22
N ALA A 68 -6.53 11.06 8.27
CA ALA A 68 -5.19 10.65 7.89
C ALA A 68 -4.55 11.75 7.01
N ALA A 69 -3.77 12.63 7.61
CA ALA A 69 -3.00 13.63 6.89
C ALA A 69 -1.60 13.08 6.55
N GLY A 70 -1.20 13.12 5.28
CA GLY A 70 0.23 13.27 4.96
C GLY A 70 0.79 12.58 3.72
N GLY A 71 1.31 13.41 2.80
CA GLY A 71 2.63 13.32 2.15
C GLY A 71 2.96 12.17 1.19
N ALA A 72 2.24 11.04 1.24
CA ALA A 72 2.45 9.91 0.36
C ALA A 72 1.53 9.99 -0.86
N THR A 73 2.00 9.50 -2.02
CA THR A 73 1.13 9.30 -3.18
C THR A 73 0.04 8.26 -2.86
N VAL A 74 -1.10 8.30 -3.55
CA VAL A 74 -2.18 7.31 -3.39
C VAL A 74 -1.64 5.88 -3.52
N LEU A 75 -0.76 5.63 -4.50
CA LEU A 75 -0.12 4.33 -4.68
C LEU A 75 0.75 3.95 -3.48
N ASP A 76 1.58 4.87 -2.98
CA ASP A 76 2.42 4.61 -1.81
C ASP A 76 1.61 4.31 -0.56
N PHE A 77 0.48 5.01 -0.39
CA PHE A 77 -0.48 4.73 0.67
C PHE A 77 -1.03 3.31 0.55
N LEU A 78 -1.59 2.93 -0.61
CA LEU A 78 -2.19 1.61 -0.82
C LEU A 78 -1.17 0.47 -0.68
N LEU A 79 0.06 0.67 -1.15
CA LEU A 79 1.15 -0.31 -0.98
C LEU A 79 1.56 -0.48 0.49
N ARG A 80 1.47 0.58 1.31
CA ARG A 80 1.67 0.51 2.76
C ARG A 80 0.44 0.05 3.52
N GLN A 81 -0.71 -0.08 2.87
CA GLN A 81 -1.94 -0.64 3.41
C GLN A 81 -2.24 -2.01 2.77
N SER A 82 -1.23 -2.74 2.33
CA SER A 82 -1.41 -4.08 1.77
C SER A 82 -0.25 -5.02 2.06
N ILE A 83 -0.55 -6.32 1.99
CA ILE A 83 0.40 -7.43 2.12
C ILE A 83 0.44 -8.15 0.77
N PRO A 84 1.62 -8.51 0.23
CA PRO A 84 1.76 -9.16 -1.07
C PRO A 84 1.48 -10.68 -0.96
N SER A 85 0.36 -11.03 -0.35
CA SER A 85 -0.17 -12.39 -0.20
C SER A 85 -1.66 -12.33 0.10
N ALA A 86 -2.43 -13.34 -0.30
CA ALA A 86 -3.86 -13.46 -0.05
C ALA A 86 -4.06 -14.18 1.29
N LEU A 87 -4.17 -13.43 2.38
CA LEU A 87 -4.25 -13.94 3.74
C LEU A 87 -5.69 -13.83 4.23
N LEU A 88 -6.26 -14.95 4.65
CA LEU A 88 -7.48 -14.95 5.46
C LEU A 88 -7.11 -14.66 6.92
N PHE A 89 -8.10 -14.28 7.71
CA PHE A 89 -7.87 -13.97 9.11
C PHE A 89 -7.30 -15.16 9.90
N ASP A 90 -7.78 -16.37 9.65
CA ASP A 90 -7.23 -17.59 10.26
C ASP A 90 -5.77 -17.84 9.88
N HIS A 91 -5.32 -17.33 8.73
CA HIS A 91 -3.91 -17.37 8.34
C HIS A 91 -3.12 -16.34 9.15
N LEU A 92 -3.67 -15.15 9.31
CA LEU A 92 -3.09 -14.08 10.12
C LEU A 92 -2.91 -14.51 11.58
N GLU A 93 -3.91 -15.12 12.20
CA GLU A 93 -3.85 -15.54 13.60
C GLU A 93 -2.78 -16.60 13.91
N ARG A 94 -2.26 -17.30 12.89
CA ARG A 94 -1.18 -18.27 13.04
C ARG A 94 0.21 -17.65 13.09
N PHE A 95 0.36 -16.37 12.74
CA PHE A 95 1.64 -15.68 12.90
C PHE A 95 1.94 -15.45 14.39
N PRO A 96 3.12 -15.88 14.89
CA PRO A 96 3.50 -15.63 16.26
C PRO A 96 3.62 -14.13 16.57
N THR A 97 3.22 -13.71 17.77
CA THR A 97 3.50 -12.35 18.27
C THR A 97 4.99 -12.04 18.14
N GLY A 98 5.31 -10.87 17.61
CA GLY A 98 6.67 -10.41 17.37
C GLY A 98 7.24 -10.77 15.99
N SER A 99 6.55 -11.59 15.19
CA SER A 99 6.95 -11.84 13.81
C SER A 99 6.75 -10.60 12.92
N MET A 100 7.37 -10.63 11.75
CA MET A 100 7.30 -9.57 10.75
C MET A 100 6.63 -10.08 9.47
N ILE A 101 5.68 -9.32 8.92
CA ILE A 101 4.99 -9.61 7.66
C ILE A 101 5.32 -8.52 6.65
N PRO A 102 5.67 -8.83 5.39
CA PRO A 102 5.95 -7.80 4.41
C PRO A 102 4.73 -6.96 4.07
N ALA A 103 4.94 -5.66 3.94
CA ALA A 103 4.02 -4.79 3.20
C ALA A 103 4.28 -4.92 1.70
N SER A 104 3.28 -4.59 0.87
CA SER A 104 3.46 -4.56 -0.59
C SER A 104 4.43 -3.46 -1.01
N LYS A 105 4.58 -2.40 -0.19
CA LYS A 105 5.65 -1.42 -0.37
C LYS A 105 7.00 -2.07 -0.04
N PRO A 106 7.95 -2.15 -1.00
CA PRO A 106 9.23 -2.82 -0.77
C PRO A 106 10.02 -2.19 0.39
N GLY A 107 10.60 -3.04 1.24
CA GLY A 107 11.40 -2.62 2.40
C GLY A 107 10.59 -2.27 3.65
N PHE A 108 9.26 -2.41 3.61
CA PHE A 108 8.39 -2.16 4.74
C PHE A 108 7.82 -3.46 5.30
N MET A 109 7.75 -3.56 6.62
CA MET A 109 7.29 -4.76 7.34
C MET A 109 6.32 -4.37 8.47
N TYR A 110 5.25 -5.14 8.65
CA TYR A 110 4.34 -5.04 9.78
C TYR A 110 4.82 -5.93 10.91
N LYS A 111 4.91 -5.37 12.11
CA LYS A 111 5.07 -6.15 13.33
C LYS A 111 3.72 -6.76 13.72
N VAL A 112 3.71 -8.06 13.96
CA VAL A 112 2.54 -8.80 14.45
C VAL A 112 2.47 -8.70 15.97
N SER A 113 1.29 -8.41 16.50
CA SER A 113 0.99 -8.53 17.92
C SER A 113 -0.37 -9.18 18.13
N ASN A 114 -0.41 -10.26 18.91
CA ASN A 114 -1.65 -10.91 19.30
C ASN A 114 -1.93 -10.64 20.79
N GLY A 115 -2.97 -9.86 21.05
CA GLY A 115 -3.46 -9.52 22.39
C GLY A 115 -4.48 -10.53 22.96
N GLY A 116 -4.56 -11.75 22.42
CA GLY A 116 -5.55 -12.77 22.79
C GLY A 116 -6.90 -12.53 22.11
N ARG A 117 -8.01 -12.90 22.77
CA ARG A 117 -9.43 -12.79 22.34
C ARG A 117 -9.72 -11.85 21.14
N ARG A 118 -9.39 -12.29 19.91
CA ARG A 118 -9.64 -11.53 18.66
C ARG A 118 -9.09 -10.09 18.68
N ARG A 119 -7.94 -9.91 19.31
CA ARG A 119 -7.17 -8.66 19.31
C ARG A 119 -5.87 -8.90 18.54
N TYR A 120 -6.00 -9.03 17.23
CA TYR A 120 -4.87 -9.19 16.34
C TYR A 120 -4.47 -7.83 15.75
N PHE A 121 -3.18 -7.50 15.82
CA PHE A 121 -2.64 -6.22 15.38
C PHE A 121 -1.53 -6.43 14.34
N LEU A 122 -1.53 -5.55 13.34
CA LEU A 122 -0.51 -5.46 12.29
C LEU A 122 -0.04 -4.02 12.22
N GLY A 123 1.26 -3.75 12.44
CA GLY A 123 1.77 -2.38 12.34
C GLY A 123 1.00 -1.38 13.22
N ASN A 124 0.72 -1.80 14.46
CA ASN A 124 0.01 -1.04 15.48
C ASN A 124 -1.48 -0.75 15.23
N VAL A 125 -2.09 -1.33 14.18
CA VAL A 125 -3.54 -1.24 13.96
C VAL A 125 -4.22 -2.58 14.22
N ARG A 126 -5.43 -2.56 14.78
CA ARG A 126 -6.20 -3.75 15.08
C ARG A 126 -7.02 -4.16 13.86
N VAL A 127 -7.06 -5.45 13.56
CA VAL A 127 -8.05 -6.00 12.64
C VAL A 127 -9.43 -6.03 13.32
N THR A 128 -10.38 -5.27 12.78
CA THR A 128 -11.73 -5.10 13.33
C THR A 128 -12.79 -5.86 12.52
N SER A 129 -12.61 -5.96 11.21
CA SER A 129 -13.55 -6.62 10.30
C SER A 129 -12.79 -7.65 9.43
N PRO A 130 -12.68 -8.91 9.87
CA PRO A 130 -11.94 -9.92 9.11
C PRO A 130 -12.70 -10.39 7.87
N ASN A 131 -11.96 -10.84 6.84
CA ASN A 131 -12.49 -11.55 5.66
C ASN A 131 -13.64 -10.83 4.94
N ILE A 132 -13.48 -9.53 4.63
CA ILE A 132 -14.50 -8.78 3.89
C ILE A 132 -14.58 -9.25 2.43
N CYS A 133 -13.42 -9.43 1.79
CA CYS A 133 -13.33 -9.86 0.39
C CYS A 133 -13.22 -11.38 0.32
N THR A 134 -14.26 -12.04 -0.18
CA THR A 134 -14.38 -13.50 -0.17
C THR A 134 -14.61 -14.10 -1.55
N ARG A 135 -15.17 -13.34 -2.49
CA ARG A 135 -15.52 -13.84 -3.82
C ARG A 135 -14.30 -14.17 -4.68
N GLY A 136 -13.27 -13.34 -4.62
CA GLY A 136 -12.00 -13.57 -5.33
C GLY A 136 -11.06 -14.49 -4.55
N TYR A 137 -10.11 -15.10 -5.26
CA TYR A 137 -9.06 -15.93 -4.62
C TYR A 137 -7.79 -15.14 -4.37
N SER A 138 -7.48 -14.18 -5.24
CA SER A 138 -6.23 -13.45 -5.27
C SER A 138 -6.26 -12.20 -4.38
N VAL A 139 -7.45 -11.68 -4.07
CA VAL A 139 -7.64 -10.47 -3.27
C VAL A 139 -8.35 -10.81 -1.97
N ARG A 140 -7.70 -10.50 -0.86
CA ARG A 140 -8.30 -10.51 0.48
C ARG A 140 -8.35 -9.10 1.02
N CYS A 141 -9.26 -8.84 1.95
CA CYS A 141 -9.31 -7.55 2.60
C CYS A 141 -9.84 -7.66 4.04
N HIS A 142 -9.27 -6.83 4.91
CA HIS A 142 -9.60 -6.75 6.32
C HIS A 142 -9.80 -5.30 6.71
N GLY A 143 -10.85 -5.01 7.46
CA GLY A 143 -11.03 -3.72 8.10
C GLY A 143 -10.08 -3.55 9.28
N VAL A 144 -9.51 -2.36 9.41
CA VAL A 144 -8.63 -1.96 10.53
C VAL A 144 -9.11 -0.66 11.18
N ASP A 145 -8.76 -0.43 12.45
CA ASP A 145 -9.17 0.76 13.22
C ASP A 145 -8.23 1.97 13.08
N GLY A 146 -7.14 1.84 12.33
CA GLY A 146 -6.16 2.89 12.08
C GLY A 146 -5.53 2.77 10.69
N VAL A 147 -4.68 3.72 10.32
CA VAL A 147 -3.79 3.56 9.15
C VAL A 147 -2.57 2.76 9.61
N ALA A 148 -2.31 1.62 8.97
CA ALA A 148 -1.19 0.76 9.36
C ALA A 148 0.14 1.47 9.12
N GLU A 149 1.05 1.42 10.10
CA GLU A 149 2.38 2.04 10.01
C GLU A 149 3.45 0.94 9.95
N PRO A 150 3.75 0.37 8.77
CA PRO A 150 4.83 -0.59 8.66
C PRO A 150 6.17 0.10 8.90
N VAL A 151 7.10 -0.63 9.51
CA VAL A 151 8.45 -0.14 9.75
C VAL A 151 9.33 -0.41 8.54
N MET A 152 10.16 0.56 8.18
CA MET A 152 11.19 0.36 7.16
C MET A 152 12.32 -0.48 7.75
N VAL A 153 12.60 -1.63 7.14
CA VAL A 153 13.71 -2.49 7.54
C VAL A 153 14.86 -2.26 6.56
N PRO A 154 16.06 -1.87 7.05
CA PRO A 154 17.24 -1.78 6.20
C PRO A 154 17.48 -3.11 5.49
N ARG A 155 17.70 -3.07 4.16
CA ARG A 155 18.09 -4.28 3.42
C ARG A 155 19.46 -4.74 3.95
N PRO A 156 19.62 -6.01 4.34
CA PRO A 156 20.92 -6.56 4.75
C PRO A 156 22.02 -6.39 3.68
N ASP A 157 21.62 -6.27 2.41
CA ASP A 157 22.53 -6.25 1.26
C ASP A 157 23.07 -4.86 0.90
N ILE A 158 22.71 -3.82 1.67
CA ILE A 158 23.28 -2.48 1.50
C ILE A 158 24.32 -2.30 2.60
N PRO A 159 25.63 -2.31 2.27
CA PRO A 159 26.66 -1.97 3.23
C PRO A 159 26.31 -0.62 3.86
N PRO A 160 26.44 -0.44 5.19
CA PRO A 160 26.27 0.86 5.79
C PRO A 160 27.18 1.85 5.05
N ALA A 161 26.61 2.98 4.64
CA ALA A 161 27.38 4.04 4.00
C ALA A 161 28.62 4.33 4.86
N PRO A 162 29.82 4.48 4.28
CA PRO A 162 31.02 4.73 5.05
C PRO A 162 30.80 5.99 5.88
N THR A 163 30.78 5.82 7.20
CA THR A 163 30.72 6.92 8.15
C THR A 163 32.02 7.70 7.98
N CYS A 164 31.96 8.88 7.33
CA CYS A 164 33.09 9.81 7.29
C CYS A 164 33.28 10.43 8.68
N GLY A 165 33.83 9.65 9.62
CA GLY A 165 34.34 10.13 10.89
C GLY A 165 35.79 10.55 10.72
N GLY A 166 36.02 11.85 10.50
CA GLY A 166 37.36 12.42 10.43
C GLY A 166 37.27 13.93 10.37
N ASN A 167 37.48 14.59 11.51
CA ASN A 167 37.62 16.03 11.62
C ASN A 167 38.79 16.51 10.75
N VAL A 168 38.50 16.99 9.55
CA VAL A 168 39.45 17.76 8.73
C VAL A 168 38.73 19.05 8.32
N PRO A 169 39.29 20.23 8.64
CA PRO A 169 38.69 21.48 8.20
C PRO A 169 38.73 21.56 6.66
N PRO A 170 37.67 22.03 5.99
CA PRO A 170 37.67 22.13 4.54
C PRO A 170 38.63 23.23 4.07
N PRO A 171 39.41 23.00 3.00
CA PRO A 171 40.13 24.08 2.33
C PRO A 171 39.13 24.98 1.57
N PRO A 172 39.45 26.26 1.36
CA PRO A 172 38.53 27.20 0.72
C PRO A 172 38.31 26.82 -0.75
N GLN A 173 37.06 26.60 -1.14
CA GLN A 173 36.70 26.34 -2.54
C GLN A 173 36.49 27.64 -3.32
N PRO A 174 36.89 27.71 -4.61
CA PRO A 174 36.52 28.80 -5.50
C PRO A 174 35.06 28.68 -5.92
N VAL A 175 34.35 29.80 -5.92
CA VAL A 175 32.95 29.93 -6.34
C VAL A 175 32.85 29.65 -7.84
N VAL A 176 32.26 28.51 -8.21
CA VAL A 176 31.78 28.25 -9.57
C VAL A 176 30.26 28.23 -9.53
N GLN A 177 29.64 29.20 -10.20
CA GLN A 177 28.21 29.29 -10.36
C GLN A 177 27.73 28.22 -11.35
N VAL A 178 26.98 27.22 -10.87
CA VAL A 178 26.28 26.27 -11.73
C VAL A 178 24.81 26.67 -11.80
N SER A 179 24.41 27.08 -13.01
CA SER A 179 23.04 27.45 -13.36
C SER A 179 22.05 26.31 -13.14
N ARG A 180 20.90 26.65 -12.56
CA ARG A 180 19.69 25.80 -12.49
C ARG A 180 19.26 25.40 -13.90
N GLN A 181 19.40 24.12 -14.26
CA GLN A 181 18.58 23.53 -15.31
C GLN A 181 17.41 22.77 -14.69
N LYS A 182 16.22 23.31 -14.97
CA LYS A 182 14.90 22.76 -14.66
C LYS A 182 14.62 21.63 -15.66
N SER A 183 14.66 20.37 -15.24
CA SER A 183 14.09 19.27 -16.03
C SER A 183 12.66 18.99 -15.56
N SER A 184 11.73 19.47 -16.38
CA SER A 184 10.31 19.17 -16.32
C SER A 184 10.10 17.72 -16.75
N SER A 185 9.58 16.88 -15.85
CA SER A 185 8.84 15.67 -16.25
C SER A 185 7.52 15.70 -15.51
N SER A 186 6.49 16.15 -16.20
CA SER A 186 5.13 16.24 -15.71
C SER A 186 4.50 14.85 -15.77
N VAL A 187 4.68 14.07 -14.71
CA VAL A 187 3.68 13.08 -14.32
C VAL A 187 2.76 13.84 -13.36
N GLU A 188 1.49 14.02 -13.72
CA GLU A 188 0.51 14.63 -12.81
C GLU A 188 0.37 13.73 -11.58
N VAL A 189 1.13 14.05 -10.55
CA VAL A 189 1.01 13.42 -9.23
C VAL A 189 -0.31 13.90 -8.67
N VAL A 190 -1.33 13.05 -8.71
CA VAL A 190 -2.58 13.31 -7.99
C VAL A 190 -2.26 13.27 -6.50
N ASP A 191 -2.07 14.46 -5.92
CA ASP A 191 -1.73 14.65 -4.51
C ASP A 191 -2.86 14.11 -3.64
N PHE A 192 -2.51 13.27 -2.66
CA PHE A 192 -3.43 12.72 -1.67
C PHE A 192 -4.23 13.83 -0.95
N ALA A 193 -3.63 15.00 -0.72
CA ALA A 193 -4.31 16.17 -0.16
C ALA A 193 -5.35 16.78 -1.12
N MET A 194 -5.06 16.80 -2.43
CA MET A 194 -6.01 17.27 -3.44
C MET A 194 -7.21 16.32 -3.52
N VAL A 195 -6.97 15.01 -3.44
CA VAL A 195 -8.05 14.00 -3.41
C VAL A 195 -8.91 14.16 -2.17
N LEU A 196 -8.32 14.20 -0.97
CA LEU A 196 -9.07 14.41 0.28
C LEU A 196 -9.92 15.69 0.22
N THR A 197 -9.40 16.76 -0.39
CA THR A 197 -10.15 18.00 -0.60
C THR A 197 -11.35 17.78 -1.51
N VAL A 198 -11.19 17.08 -2.63
CA VAL A 198 -12.29 16.74 -3.54
C VAL A 198 -13.31 15.82 -2.83
N ILE A 199 -12.87 14.80 -2.09
CA ILE A 199 -13.75 13.91 -1.29
C ILE A 199 -14.55 14.72 -0.27
N MET A 200 -13.89 15.59 0.49
CA MET A 200 -14.54 16.42 1.50
C MET A 200 -15.58 17.33 0.83
N ILE A 201 -15.28 17.92 -0.33
CA ILE A 201 -16.23 18.73 -1.10
C ILE A 201 -17.44 17.90 -1.57
N TYR A 202 -17.23 16.70 -2.10
CA TYR A 202 -18.32 15.82 -2.55
C TYR A 202 -19.16 15.28 -1.38
N MET A 203 -18.55 14.96 -0.25
CA MET A 203 -19.25 14.53 0.96
C MET A 203 -20.08 15.67 1.56
N VAL A 204 -19.58 16.91 1.58
CA VAL A 204 -20.34 18.06 2.10
C VAL A 204 -21.54 18.41 1.22
N ASN A 205 -21.41 18.31 -0.11
CA ASN A 205 -22.51 18.59 -1.05
C ASN A 205 -23.60 17.50 -1.10
N LEU A 206 -23.41 16.34 -0.48
CA LEU A 206 -24.44 15.28 -0.41
C LEU A 206 -25.36 15.42 0.81
N PHE A 207 -25.06 16.35 1.73
CA PHE A 207 -25.81 16.60 2.97
C PHE A 207 -26.44 18.01 3.06
N VAL A 208 -26.57 18.72 1.93
CA VAL A 208 -27.31 19.99 1.81
C VAL A 208 -28.43 19.85 0.79
#